data_AF-A0A7C8N343-F1
#
_entry.id   AF-A0A7C8N343-F1
#
_cell.length_a   1.000
_cell.length_b   1.000
_cell.length_c   1.000
_cell.angle_alpha   90.00
_cell.angle_beta   90.00
_cell.angle_gamma   90.00
#
_symmetry.space_group_name_H-M   'P 1'
#
loop_
_entity.id
_entity.type
_entity.pdbx_description
1 polymer ?
#
loop_
_entity_poly.entity_id
_entity_poly.type
_entity_poly.pdbx_seq_one_letter_code
_entity_poly.pdbx_strand_id
1 'polypeptide(L)'
;METQTRPVYGDIVSQMKSIFHEIRALYDAGTPIFTKDNIRKVGEELERFQKGERDNGGKVTVKGVNGVDYEIFVKPPANVPPRVNQVFGGSKWMIRYSSVESLTTSTYTFPELDTFDPQLAYLPMQIFATIRLLSNFDPTIDEQPPAPPIEDFSTYQAIEQQWKTSQHYAQLQELLSTIEIPFTLTKVIALGLGSLVVRSQIIKSRFLQHALISALHSTLVRRGILSVSSGKYVQDPGYTQRDKDLTHSAGLTVLNDPQALLELDESSVLVSINADIPVGDIVADICRPGIIIWADRPEDLPPPLGAILDLKLQRDKLHQYQRRIVILTDKETDIARQMLAAGDKKRALLALRRKKYQEQLLAKTDAQLAQLEQLTRNVEFALIQKDIVFGLQQGTRVLKEIHAEMGGIDHVEKLMGETADAIAYQKEVSDMLGGRITNQDEDEVEDELASLEREINGPGPLPAVPITKLSVPNTAVGEQEPPDRQEERRPERQAMLAS
;
A
#
# COMPACT_ATOMS: atom_id res chain seq x y z
N MET A 1 9.91 35.03 -31.40
CA MET A 1 8.64 34.71 -30.73
C MET A 1 8.14 33.43 -31.37
N GLU A 2 8.38 32.28 -30.73
CA GLU A 2 7.87 31.01 -31.22
C GLU A 2 6.41 30.87 -30.79
N THR A 3 5.52 30.71 -31.77
CA THR A 3 4.11 30.43 -31.53
C THR A 3 3.95 28.98 -31.10
N GLN A 4 3.91 28.72 -29.79
CA GLN A 4 3.45 27.44 -29.28
C GLN A 4 2.00 27.22 -29.72
N THR A 5 1.81 26.27 -30.63
CA THR A 5 0.49 25.77 -31.03
C THR A 5 -0.21 25.18 -29.81
N ARG A 6 -1.38 25.73 -29.44
CA ARG A 6 -2.24 25.11 -28.43
C ARG A 6 -2.62 23.69 -28.91
N PRO A 7 -2.57 22.65 -28.04
CA PRO A 7 -3.04 21.32 -28.39
C PRO A 7 -4.49 21.37 -28.87
N VAL A 8 -4.86 20.50 -29.82
CA VAL A 8 -6.26 20.36 -30.20
C VAL A 8 -6.97 19.66 -29.04
N TYR A 9 -8.17 20.13 -28.65
CA TYR A 9 -8.91 19.62 -27.49
C TYR A 9 -9.06 18.08 -27.45
N GLY A 10 -9.17 17.44 -28.62
CA GLY A 10 -9.21 15.97 -28.75
C GLY A 10 -7.93 15.27 -28.29
N ASP A 11 -6.76 15.91 -28.42
CA ASP A 11 -5.46 15.35 -28.02
C ASP A 11 -5.34 15.30 -26.49
N ILE A 12 -5.73 16.37 -25.79
CA ILE A 12 -5.73 16.45 -24.32
C ILE A 12 -6.66 15.39 -23.72
N VAL A 13 -7.89 15.26 -24.25
CA VAL A 13 -8.85 14.25 -23.79
C VAL A 13 -8.35 12.83 -24.06
N SER A 14 -7.64 12.60 -25.18
CA SER A 14 -7.07 11.30 -25.51
C SER A 14 -5.88 10.96 -24.60
N GLN A 15 -5.00 11.92 -24.33
CA GLN A 15 -3.88 11.78 -23.41
C GLN A 15 -4.36 11.51 -21.98
N MET A 16 -5.34 12.28 -21.48
CA MET A 16 -5.98 12.06 -20.17
C MET A 16 -6.55 10.65 -20.04
N LYS A 17 -7.29 10.18 -21.05
CA LYS A 17 -7.85 8.81 -21.07
C LYS A 17 -6.76 7.73 -21.07
N SER A 18 -5.65 7.95 -21.78
CA SER A 18 -4.50 7.05 -21.77
C SER A 18 -3.87 6.96 -20.39
N ILE A 19 -3.66 8.10 -19.72
CA ILE A 19 -3.11 8.17 -18.36
C ILE A 19 -4.03 7.45 -17.37
N PHE A 20 -5.34 7.71 -17.42
CA PHE A 20 -6.31 7.03 -16.54
C PHE A 20 -6.36 5.52 -16.77
N HIS A 21 -6.21 5.07 -18.02
CA HIS A 21 -6.11 3.64 -18.34
C HIS A 21 -4.81 3.02 -17.81
N GLU A 22 -3.68 3.72 -17.91
CA GLU A 22 -2.39 3.29 -17.37
C GLU A 22 -2.44 3.18 -15.83
N ILE A 23 -2.92 4.23 -15.14
CA ILE A 23 -3.08 4.22 -13.67
C ILE A 23 -4.00 3.09 -13.24
N ARG A 24 -5.11 2.88 -13.95
CA ARG A 24 -6.02 1.77 -13.69
C ARG A 24 -5.35 0.41 -13.91
N ALA A 25 -4.57 0.25 -14.98
CA ALA A 25 -3.82 -0.99 -15.23
C ALA A 25 -2.75 -1.26 -14.15
N LEU A 26 -2.07 -0.21 -13.65
CA LEU A 26 -1.11 -0.31 -12.54
C LEU A 26 -1.80 -0.73 -11.23
N TYR A 27 -2.96 -0.16 -10.93
CA TYR A 27 -3.77 -0.53 -9.77
C TYR A 27 -4.31 -1.96 -9.91
N ASP A 28 -4.92 -2.31 -11.05
CA ASP A 28 -5.41 -3.66 -11.37
C ASP A 28 -4.27 -4.71 -11.41
N ALA A 29 -3.02 -4.28 -11.56
CA ALA A 29 -1.81 -5.10 -11.45
C ALA A 29 -1.25 -5.24 -10.02
N GLY A 30 -1.70 -4.44 -9.05
CA GLY A 30 -1.27 -4.54 -7.65
C GLY A 30 -0.25 -3.50 -7.19
N THR A 31 -0.12 -2.42 -7.95
CA THR A 31 0.73 -1.29 -7.56
C THR A 31 -0.01 -0.45 -6.52
N PRO A 32 0.48 -0.34 -5.27
CA PRO A 32 -0.15 0.51 -4.27
C PRO A 32 -0.05 1.97 -4.70
N ILE A 33 -1.16 2.71 -4.60
CA ILE A 33 -1.21 4.14 -4.89
C ILE A 33 -0.55 4.93 -3.74
N PHE A 34 -0.76 4.49 -2.50
CA PHE A 34 -0.16 5.07 -1.31
C PHE A 34 0.90 4.12 -0.73
N THR A 35 2.10 4.64 -0.45
CA THR A 35 3.12 3.90 0.32
C THR A 35 3.58 4.75 1.49
N LYS A 36 3.95 4.12 2.62
CA LYS A 36 4.44 4.85 3.80
C LYS A 36 5.66 5.71 3.48
N ASP A 37 6.53 5.27 2.57
CA ASP A 37 7.71 6.04 2.18
C ASP A 37 7.36 7.24 1.28
N ASN A 38 6.37 7.12 0.39
CA ASN A 38 5.89 8.29 -0.38
C ASN A 38 5.16 9.28 0.55
N ILE A 39 4.33 8.80 1.48
CA ILE A 39 3.67 9.64 2.49
C ILE A 39 4.72 10.36 3.35
N ARG A 40 5.77 9.67 3.80
CA ARG A 40 6.86 10.27 4.58
C ARG A 40 7.58 11.37 3.80
N LYS A 41 8.02 11.09 2.55
CA LYS A 41 8.71 12.07 1.69
C LYS A 41 7.87 13.32 1.42
N VAL A 42 6.58 13.15 1.14
CA VAL A 42 5.65 14.28 0.95
C VAL A 42 5.44 15.05 2.25
N GLY A 43 5.38 14.36 3.39
CA GLY A 43 5.29 14.97 4.73
C GLY A 43 6.53 15.78 5.11
N GLU A 44 7.73 15.28 4.80
CA GLU A 44 9.00 15.99 5.01
C GLU A 44 9.04 17.29 4.20
N GLU A 45 8.67 17.26 2.92
CA GLU A 45 8.57 18.49 2.11
C GLU A 45 7.46 19.43 2.59
N LEU A 46 6.30 18.92 3.02
CA LEU A 46 5.24 19.73 3.65
C LEU A 46 5.76 20.47 4.89
N GLU A 47 6.54 19.79 5.75
CA GLU A 47 7.10 20.39 6.97
C GLU A 47 8.00 21.60 6.64
N ARG A 48 8.79 21.50 5.55
CA ARG A 48 9.66 22.60 5.07
C ARG A 48 8.85 23.80 4.59
N PHE A 49 7.75 23.58 3.88
CA PHE A 49 6.80 24.65 3.56
C PHE A 49 6.18 25.27 4.83
N GLN A 50 5.79 24.45 5.81
CA GLN A 50 5.21 24.93 7.08
C GLN A 50 6.22 25.67 7.98
N LYS A 51 7.52 25.40 7.84
CA LYS A 51 8.63 26.13 8.49
C LYS A 51 8.98 27.46 7.81
N GLY A 52 8.37 27.78 6.66
CA GLY A 52 8.65 28.99 5.89
C GLY A 52 9.88 28.90 4.97
N GLU A 53 10.49 27.72 4.78
CA GLU A 53 11.64 27.55 3.89
C GLU A 53 11.31 27.83 2.41
N ARG A 54 10.01 27.76 2.06
CA ARG A 54 9.51 27.78 0.67
C ARG A 54 8.24 28.65 0.52
N ASP A 55 8.08 29.71 1.30
CA ASP A 55 6.87 30.57 1.30
C ASP A 55 6.57 31.23 -0.07
N ASN A 56 7.60 31.49 -0.88
CA ASN A 56 7.44 31.99 -2.25
C ASN A 56 7.06 30.89 -3.27
N GLY A 57 6.65 29.71 -2.80
CA GLY A 57 6.55 28.50 -3.59
C GLY A 57 7.90 27.80 -3.73
N GLY A 58 7.91 26.59 -4.29
CA GLY A 58 9.12 25.80 -4.40
C GLY A 58 8.98 24.57 -5.28
N LYS A 59 10.11 24.16 -5.89
CA LYS A 59 10.22 22.87 -6.58
C LYS A 59 10.32 21.73 -5.58
N VAL A 60 9.48 20.72 -5.71
CA VAL A 60 9.56 19.46 -4.96
C VAL A 60 9.51 18.28 -5.91
N THR A 61 10.16 17.19 -5.51
CA THR A 61 10.17 15.94 -6.26
C THR A 61 9.23 14.96 -5.58
N VAL A 62 8.17 14.52 -6.29
CA VAL A 62 7.15 13.59 -5.76
C VAL A 62 7.09 12.36 -6.65
N LYS A 63 7.05 11.17 -6.04
CA LYS A 63 6.92 9.92 -6.78
C LYS A 63 5.46 9.67 -7.16
N GLY A 64 5.20 9.52 -8.47
CA GLY A 64 3.89 9.16 -9.00
C GLY A 64 3.58 7.67 -8.88
N VAL A 65 2.33 7.29 -9.13
CA VAL A 65 1.86 5.89 -9.06
C VAL A 65 2.55 4.94 -10.06
N ASN A 66 3.12 5.47 -11.14
CA ASN A 66 3.95 4.73 -12.10
C ASN A 66 5.42 4.61 -11.68
N GLY A 67 5.77 5.02 -10.46
CA GLY A 67 7.12 4.95 -9.90
C GLY A 67 8.07 6.07 -10.37
N VAL A 68 7.68 6.89 -11.33
CA VAL A 68 8.46 8.02 -11.87
C VAL A 68 8.49 9.16 -10.85
N ASP A 69 9.64 9.81 -10.73
CA ASP A 69 9.81 11.01 -9.90
C ASP A 69 9.53 12.28 -10.72
N TYR A 70 8.54 13.06 -10.28
CA TYR A 70 8.09 14.29 -10.94
C TYR A 70 8.57 15.52 -10.19
N GLU A 71 9.29 16.42 -10.85
CA GLU A 71 9.65 17.73 -10.31
C GLU A 71 8.50 18.73 -10.55
N ILE A 72 7.74 19.04 -9.49
CA ILE A 72 6.59 19.95 -9.57
C ILE A 72 6.91 21.28 -8.88
N PHE A 73 6.46 22.39 -9.47
CA PHE A 73 6.51 23.71 -8.82
C PHE A 73 5.23 23.97 -8.03
N VAL A 74 5.34 23.87 -6.70
CA VAL A 74 4.26 24.23 -5.78
C VAL A 74 4.17 25.76 -5.74
N LYS A 75 3.00 26.29 -6.13
CA LYS A 75 2.73 27.74 -6.17
C LYS A 75 2.68 28.33 -4.74
N PRO A 76 3.11 29.59 -4.54
CA PRO A 76 3.01 30.26 -3.25
C PRO A 76 1.56 30.35 -2.72
N PRO A 77 1.39 30.58 -1.41
CA PRO A 77 0.09 30.89 -0.83
C PRO A 77 -0.50 32.15 -1.48
N ALA A 78 -1.82 32.16 -1.69
CA ALA A 78 -2.48 33.35 -2.21
C ALA A 78 -2.49 34.47 -1.15
N ASN A 79 -1.92 35.62 -1.51
CA ASN A 79 -1.85 36.83 -0.68
C ASN A 79 -3.23 37.48 -0.51
N VAL A 80 -4.08 36.89 0.33
CA VAL A 80 -5.35 37.48 0.78
C VAL A 80 -5.17 37.99 2.22
N PRO A 81 -5.36 39.29 2.50
CA PRO A 81 -5.23 39.80 3.86
C PRO A 81 -6.32 39.24 4.77
N PRO A 82 -6.02 38.93 6.04
CA PRO A 82 -6.99 38.38 6.99
C PRO A 82 -8.08 39.40 7.32
N ARG A 83 -9.30 38.92 7.58
CA ARG A 83 -10.40 39.76 8.04
C ARG A 83 -10.42 39.89 9.55
N VAL A 84 -11.06 40.95 10.03
CA VAL A 84 -11.38 41.13 11.46
C VAL A 84 -12.09 39.87 11.98
N ASN A 85 -11.68 39.39 13.16
CA ASN A 85 -12.09 38.13 13.79
C ASN A 85 -11.57 36.83 13.15
N GLN A 86 -10.69 36.87 12.15
CA GLN A 86 -9.92 35.71 11.69
C GLN A 86 -8.51 35.72 12.29
N VAL A 87 -8.17 34.69 13.08
CA VAL A 87 -6.77 34.39 13.42
C VAL A 87 -6.16 33.69 12.21
N PHE A 88 -5.27 34.39 11.49
CA PHE A 88 -4.68 33.96 10.21
C PHE A 88 -5.72 33.48 9.17
N GLY A 89 -6.34 34.43 8.48
CA GLY A 89 -6.89 34.22 7.12
C GLY A 89 -5.81 33.99 6.04
N GLY A 90 -4.63 33.49 6.43
CA GLY A 90 -3.55 33.13 5.52
C GLY A 90 -3.79 31.75 4.91
N SER A 91 -3.30 31.54 3.70
CA SER A 91 -3.45 30.24 3.04
C SER A 91 -2.51 29.20 3.67
N LYS A 92 -3.03 28.02 4.01
CA LYS A 92 -2.29 26.99 4.77
C LYS A 92 -1.76 25.90 3.85
N TRP A 93 -0.49 25.55 4.03
CA TRP A 93 0.16 24.40 3.39
C TRP A 93 -0.43 23.08 3.89
N MET A 94 -0.93 22.25 2.98
CA MET A 94 -1.56 20.94 3.24
C MET A 94 -1.24 19.96 2.11
N ILE A 95 -1.51 18.66 2.33
CA ILE A 95 -1.50 17.65 1.28
C ILE A 95 -2.92 17.44 0.75
N ARG A 96 -3.07 17.43 -0.58
CA ARG A 96 -4.25 16.91 -1.29
C ARG A 96 -4.01 15.43 -1.53
N TYR A 97 -4.97 14.60 -1.18
CA TYR A 97 -4.95 13.16 -1.41
C TYR A 97 -6.01 12.80 -2.46
N SER A 98 -5.61 12.12 -3.53
CA SER A 98 -6.49 11.75 -4.64
C SER A 98 -6.88 10.27 -4.54
N SER A 99 -8.17 9.95 -4.57
CA SER A 99 -8.65 8.56 -4.57
C SER A 99 -8.27 7.82 -5.85
N VAL A 100 -8.30 6.49 -5.83
CA VAL A 100 -8.20 5.63 -7.03
C VAL A 100 -9.21 6.10 -8.08
N GLU A 101 -10.45 6.36 -7.66
CA GLU A 101 -11.54 6.84 -8.50
C GLU A 101 -11.19 8.20 -9.15
N SER A 102 -10.66 9.15 -8.38
CA SER A 102 -10.27 10.49 -8.88
C SER A 102 -9.04 10.45 -9.81
N LEU A 103 -8.20 9.43 -9.72
CA LEU A 103 -7.03 9.24 -10.59
C LEU A 103 -7.35 8.44 -11.87
N THR A 104 -8.49 7.73 -11.90
CA THR A 104 -8.87 6.83 -13.02
C THR A 104 -10.16 7.22 -13.74
N THR A 105 -10.88 8.23 -13.24
CA THR A 105 -12.22 8.61 -13.73
C THR A 105 -12.28 10.09 -14.09
N SER A 106 -12.91 10.43 -15.22
CA SER A 106 -13.15 11.82 -15.59
C SER A 106 -14.46 12.34 -14.97
N THR A 107 -14.35 13.15 -13.91
CA THR A 107 -15.42 14.08 -13.49
C THR A 107 -15.31 15.45 -14.17
N TYR A 108 -14.20 15.70 -14.88
CA TYR A 108 -13.90 16.95 -15.59
C TYR A 108 -15.07 17.44 -16.45
N THR A 109 -15.62 18.59 -16.05
CA THR A 109 -16.55 19.38 -16.86
C THR A 109 -15.85 20.65 -17.34
N PHE A 110 -16.32 21.27 -18.43
CA PHE A 110 -15.76 22.56 -18.83
C PHE A 110 -15.98 23.59 -17.71
N PRO A 111 -14.94 24.33 -17.26
CA PRO A 111 -13.69 24.63 -17.97
C PRO A 111 -12.42 23.87 -17.52
N GLU A 112 -12.55 22.79 -16.76
CA GLU A 112 -11.43 22.18 -16.00
C GLU A 112 -10.34 21.52 -16.89
N LEU A 113 -10.67 21.20 -18.15
CA LEU A 113 -9.75 20.53 -19.10
C LEU A 113 -8.60 21.42 -19.60
N ASP A 114 -8.78 22.74 -19.65
CA ASP A 114 -7.69 23.68 -20.00
C ASP A 114 -6.60 23.76 -18.90
N THR A 115 -6.89 23.21 -17.72
CA THR A 115 -5.96 23.13 -16.57
C THR A 115 -5.41 21.73 -16.31
N PHE A 116 -5.69 20.75 -17.18
CA PHE A 116 -5.16 19.40 -17.04
C PHE A 116 -3.64 19.37 -17.26
N ASP A 117 -2.90 18.92 -16.24
CA ASP A 117 -1.46 18.69 -16.32
C ASP A 117 -1.18 17.17 -16.32
N PRO A 118 -0.67 16.61 -17.44
CA PRO A 118 -0.32 15.19 -17.55
C PRO A 118 0.65 14.68 -16.48
N GLN A 119 1.52 15.53 -15.92
CA GLN A 119 2.47 15.13 -14.88
C GLN A 119 1.79 15.02 -13.52
N LEU A 120 0.90 15.98 -13.20
CA LEU A 120 0.15 15.98 -11.95
C LEU A 120 -0.88 14.84 -11.87
N ALA A 121 -1.36 14.34 -13.01
CA ALA A 121 -2.33 13.25 -13.09
C ALA A 121 -1.84 11.92 -12.48
N TYR A 122 -0.52 11.67 -12.45
CA TYR A 122 0.06 10.48 -11.80
C TYR A 122 0.32 10.65 -10.29
N LEU A 123 0.07 11.85 -9.73
CA LEU A 123 0.42 12.15 -8.34
C LEU A 123 -0.78 11.93 -7.39
N PRO A 124 -0.72 10.91 -6.51
CA PRO A 124 -1.80 10.65 -5.56
C PRO A 124 -1.77 11.59 -4.35
N MET A 125 -0.66 12.29 -4.16
CA MET A 125 -0.45 13.28 -3.11
C MET A 125 0.19 14.53 -3.71
N GLN A 126 -0.35 15.70 -3.38
CA GLN A 126 0.14 16.99 -3.90
C GLN A 126 0.16 18.03 -2.78
N ILE A 127 1.29 18.71 -2.58
CA ILE A 127 1.38 19.83 -1.63
C ILE A 127 0.73 21.07 -2.26
N PHE A 128 -0.16 21.72 -1.53
CA PHE A 128 -0.83 22.95 -1.96
C PHE A 128 -1.11 23.89 -0.79
N ALA A 129 -1.28 25.18 -1.10
CA ALA A 129 -1.75 26.18 -0.15
C ALA A 129 -3.25 26.40 -0.35
N THR A 130 -4.09 26.04 0.63
CA THR A 130 -5.54 26.28 0.54
C THR A 130 -5.91 27.68 1.00
N ILE A 131 -6.86 28.33 0.31
CA ILE A 131 -7.59 29.47 0.86
C ILE A 131 -8.82 28.89 1.56
N ARG A 132 -8.95 29.05 2.89
CA ARG A 132 -10.21 28.76 3.59
C ARG A 132 -11.25 29.83 3.24
N LEU A 133 -11.88 29.68 2.08
CA LEU A 133 -13.16 30.28 1.78
C LEU A 133 -14.19 29.67 2.75
N LEU A 134 -14.47 30.39 3.83
CA LEU A 134 -15.59 30.10 4.72
C LEU A 134 -16.86 30.15 3.88
N SER A 135 -17.44 28.97 3.61
CA SER A 135 -18.52 28.76 2.64
C SER A 135 -19.64 29.80 2.77
N ASN A 136 -19.99 30.39 1.63
CA ASN A 136 -21.11 31.30 1.39
C ASN A 136 -21.23 32.48 2.38
N PHE A 137 -21.04 33.69 1.84
CA PHE A 137 -21.41 34.94 2.51
C PHE A 137 -22.92 34.95 2.75
N ASP A 138 -23.32 34.82 4.01
CA ASP A 138 -24.58 35.37 4.49
C ASP A 138 -24.25 36.42 5.55
N PRO A 139 -24.34 37.73 5.22
CA PRO A 139 -24.00 38.79 6.15
C PRO A 139 -24.97 38.90 7.34
N THR A 140 -26.11 38.19 7.32
CA THR A 140 -27.11 38.26 8.40
C THR A 140 -26.84 37.32 9.58
N ILE A 141 -25.93 36.34 9.42
CA ILE A 141 -25.61 35.34 10.45
C ILE A 141 -24.42 35.77 11.33
N ASP A 142 -23.57 36.69 10.86
CA ASP A 142 -22.30 37.09 11.50
C ASP A 142 -22.43 38.27 12.51
N GLU A 143 -23.65 38.74 12.83
CA GLU A 143 -23.86 39.85 13.80
C GLU A 143 -23.74 39.44 15.29
N GLN A 144 -23.71 38.15 15.61
CA GLN A 144 -23.55 37.72 17.01
C GLN A 144 -22.09 37.85 17.48
N PRO A 145 -21.83 38.46 18.65
CA PRO A 145 -20.47 38.61 19.17
C PRO A 145 -19.84 37.23 19.44
N PRO A 146 -18.55 37.04 19.13
CA PRO A 146 -17.89 35.74 19.25
C PRO A 146 -17.85 35.26 20.70
N ALA A 147 -18.17 33.98 20.93
CA ALA A 147 -18.10 33.37 22.25
C ALA A 147 -16.63 33.33 22.76
N PRO A 148 -16.37 33.72 24.02
CA PRO A 148 -15.02 33.75 24.57
C PRO A 148 -14.45 32.31 24.68
N PRO A 149 -13.16 32.08 24.32
CA PRO A 149 -12.56 30.74 24.35
C PRO A 149 -12.62 30.01 25.71
N ILE A 150 -12.84 30.74 26.80
CA ILE A 150 -12.91 30.23 28.17
C ILE A 150 -14.06 29.22 28.35
N GLU A 151 -15.16 29.36 27.59
CA GLU A 151 -16.36 28.51 27.73
C GLU A 151 -16.37 27.31 26.77
N ASP A 152 -15.41 27.23 25.84
CA ASP A 152 -15.40 26.18 24.81
C ASP A 152 -15.27 24.77 25.42
N PHE A 153 -14.37 24.62 26.41
CA PHE A 153 -14.14 23.32 27.04
C PHE A 153 -15.26 22.90 27.99
N SER A 154 -15.90 23.85 28.69
CA SER A 154 -17.10 23.53 29.49
C SER A 154 -18.27 23.13 28.59
N THR A 155 -18.39 23.76 27.42
CA THR A 155 -19.35 23.37 26.37
C THR A 155 -19.03 21.99 25.79
N TYR A 156 -17.75 21.65 25.58
CA TYR A 156 -17.31 20.31 25.20
C TYR A 156 -17.75 19.26 26.22
N GLN A 157 -17.47 19.49 27.51
CA GLN A 157 -17.89 18.61 28.59
C GLN A 157 -19.41 18.46 28.65
N ALA A 158 -20.18 19.55 28.51
CA ALA A 158 -21.64 19.50 28.50
C ALA A 158 -22.20 18.65 27.34
N ILE A 159 -21.66 18.81 26.13
CA ILE A 159 -22.05 18.03 24.95
C ILE A 159 -21.67 16.55 25.12
N GLU A 160 -20.47 16.26 25.64
CA GLU A 160 -20.02 14.89 25.93
C GLU A 160 -20.93 14.20 26.95
N GLN A 161 -21.27 14.86 28.06
CA GLN A 161 -22.16 14.31 29.09
C GLN A 161 -23.58 14.09 28.56
N GLN A 162 -24.12 15.05 27.79
CA GLN A 162 -25.42 14.89 27.14
C GLN A 162 -25.41 13.66 26.20
N TRP A 163 -24.37 13.52 25.36
CA TRP A 163 -24.26 12.38 24.46
C TRP A 163 -24.15 11.03 25.18
N LYS A 164 -23.43 10.97 26.31
CA LYS A 164 -23.33 9.76 27.15
C LYS A 164 -24.66 9.29 27.73
N THR A 165 -25.67 10.16 27.83
CA THR A 165 -27.04 9.79 28.21
C THR A 165 -27.92 9.31 27.04
N SER A 166 -27.43 9.37 25.80
CA SER A 166 -28.23 9.02 24.62
C SER A 166 -28.29 7.52 24.33
N GLN A 167 -29.37 7.10 23.65
CA GLN A 167 -29.52 5.71 23.16
C GLN A 167 -28.36 5.29 22.24
N HIS A 168 -27.87 6.20 21.39
CA HIS A 168 -26.73 5.93 20.50
C HIS A 168 -25.45 5.56 21.27
N TYR A 169 -25.21 6.21 22.41
CA TYR A 169 -24.09 5.85 23.28
C TYR A 169 -24.29 4.48 23.91
N ALA A 170 -25.50 4.15 24.38
CA ALA A 170 -25.81 2.83 24.92
C ALA A 170 -25.60 1.72 23.87
N GLN A 171 -26.10 1.91 22.65
CA GLN A 171 -25.89 1.00 21.51
C GLN A 171 -24.40 0.80 21.17
N LEU A 172 -23.61 1.89 21.19
CA LEU A 172 -22.17 1.80 21.01
C LEU A 172 -21.49 0.98 22.12
N GLN A 173 -21.88 1.16 23.39
CA GLN A 173 -21.33 0.37 24.49
C GLN A 173 -21.72 -1.11 24.39
N GLU A 174 -22.95 -1.42 23.97
CA GLU A 174 -23.42 -2.79 23.73
C GLU A 174 -22.61 -3.47 22.61
N LEU A 175 -22.49 -2.82 21.44
CA LEU A 175 -21.70 -3.30 20.31
C LEU A 175 -20.21 -3.48 20.67
N LEU A 176 -19.61 -2.51 21.38
CA LEU A 176 -18.23 -2.63 21.86
C LEU A 176 -18.04 -3.69 22.95
N SER A 177 -19.11 -4.17 23.59
CA SER A 177 -19.05 -5.25 24.58
C SER A 177 -19.06 -6.64 23.95
N THR A 178 -19.75 -6.80 22.80
CA THR A 178 -19.94 -8.09 22.11
C THR A 178 -18.83 -8.43 21.12
N ILE A 179 -18.10 -7.44 20.59
CA ILE A 179 -16.99 -7.69 19.65
C ILE A 179 -15.86 -8.48 20.35
N GLU A 180 -15.46 -9.61 19.77
CA GLU A 180 -14.23 -10.31 20.12
C GLU A 180 -13.07 -9.77 19.27
N ILE A 181 -11.95 -9.42 19.92
CA ILE A 181 -10.80 -8.78 19.27
C ILE A 181 -9.59 -9.72 19.49
N PRO A 182 -9.22 -10.56 18.49
CA PRO A 182 -8.21 -11.60 18.65
C PRO A 182 -6.76 -11.10 18.54
N PHE A 183 -6.54 -9.78 18.56
CA PHE A 183 -5.23 -9.13 18.42
C PHE A 183 -5.09 -7.98 19.43
N THR A 184 -3.85 -7.68 19.82
CA THR A 184 -3.53 -6.58 20.71
C THR A 184 -3.64 -5.25 20.00
N LEU A 185 -4.43 -4.33 20.56
CA LEU A 185 -4.50 -2.95 20.11
C LEU A 185 -3.52 -2.09 20.93
N THR A 186 -2.95 -1.05 20.32
CA THR A 186 -1.97 -0.15 20.99
C THR A 186 -2.37 1.32 21.00
N LYS A 187 -3.28 1.74 20.12
CA LYS A 187 -3.63 3.15 19.90
C LYS A 187 -4.99 3.31 19.21
N VAL A 188 -5.64 4.43 19.48
CA VAL A 188 -6.79 4.94 18.72
C VAL A 188 -6.29 6.15 17.91
N ILE A 189 -6.50 6.11 16.59
CA ILE A 189 -6.11 7.17 15.65
C ILE A 189 -7.37 7.65 14.95
N ALA A 190 -7.56 8.97 14.88
CA ALA A 190 -8.68 9.55 14.17
C ALA A 190 -8.24 10.57 13.12
N LEU A 191 -8.89 10.54 11.95
CA LEU A 191 -8.53 11.32 10.78
C LEU A 191 -9.70 12.17 10.30
N GLY A 192 -9.44 13.41 9.89
CA GLY A 192 -10.38 14.25 9.13
C GLY A 192 -11.63 14.69 9.90
N LEU A 193 -11.50 14.93 11.22
CA LEU A 193 -12.62 15.25 12.10
C LEU A 193 -13.19 16.67 11.90
N GLY A 194 -12.44 17.55 11.23
CA GLY A 194 -12.73 18.98 11.03
C GLY A 194 -12.43 19.86 12.25
N SER A 195 -12.33 21.18 12.01
CA SER A 195 -12.22 22.17 13.10
C SER A 195 -13.38 22.04 14.09
N LEU A 196 -13.03 22.14 15.38
CA LEU A 196 -13.95 22.20 16.50
C LEU A 196 -14.68 23.55 16.51
N VAL A 197 -13.96 24.64 16.23
CA VAL A 197 -14.48 26.01 16.20
C VAL A 197 -14.38 26.61 14.79
N VAL A 198 -15.50 27.08 14.25
CA VAL A 198 -15.58 27.74 12.93
C VAL A 198 -16.37 29.05 13.08
N ARG A 199 -15.87 30.17 12.55
CA ARG A 199 -16.43 31.53 12.76
C ARG A 199 -16.69 31.85 14.25
N SER A 200 -15.81 31.40 15.15
CA SER A 200 -15.97 31.49 16.62
C SER A 200 -17.22 30.80 17.19
N GLN A 201 -17.86 29.90 16.43
CA GLN A 201 -18.96 29.05 16.86
C GLN A 201 -18.51 27.60 17.00
N ILE A 202 -19.06 26.91 18.00
CA ILE A 202 -18.78 25.51 18.32
C ILE A 202 -19.58 24.59 17.41
N ILE A 203 -18.89 23.72 16.67
CA ILE A 203 -19.53 22.75 15.77
C ILE A 203 -19.81 21.46 16.54
N LYS A 204 -21.03 21.34 17.07
CA LYS A 204 -21.49 20.21 17.91
C LYS A 204 -21.17 18.83 17.32
N SER A 205 -21.33 18.64 16.01
CA SER A 205 -21.02 17.36 15.36
C SER A 205 -19.54 17.00 15.41
N ARG A 206 -18.62 17.98 15.33
CA ARG A 206 -17.18 17.72 15.44
C ARG A 206 -16.78 17.45 16.88
N PHE A 207 -17.38 18.15 17.84
CA PHE A 207 -17.24 17.87 19.27
C PHE A 207 -17.64 16.42 19.60
N LEU A 208 -18.77 15.93 19.08
CA LEU A 208 -19.21 14.54 19.25
C LEU A 208 -18.23 13.52 18.65
N GLN A 209 -17.64 13.80 17.49
CA GLN A 209 -16.62 12.92 16.90
C GLN A 209 -15.35 12.83 17.77
N HIS A 210 -14.96 13.91 18.47
CA HIS A 210 -13.83 13.89 19.39
C HIS A 210 -14.18 13.17 20.71
N ALA A 211 -15.39 13.39 21.24
CA ALA A 211 -15.89 12.67 22.42
C ALA A 211 -16.00 11.16 22.19
N LEU A 212 -16.35 10.74 20.96
CA LEU A 212 -16.37 9.33 20.54
C LEU A 212 -15.01 8.64 20.73
N ILE A 213 -13.90 9.32 20.46
CA ILE A 213 -12.55 8.75 20.59
C ILE A 213 -12.22 8.47 22.05
N SER A 214 -12.52 9.42 22.94
CA SER A 214 -12.35 9.25 24.38
C SER A 214 -13.26 8.16 24.96
N ALA A 215 -14.49 8.02 24.44
CA ALA A 215 -15.39 6.92 24.79
C ALA A 215 -14.87 5.55 24.33
N LEU A 216 -14.49 5.42 23.04
CA LEU A 216 -13.92 4.20 22.46
C LEU A 216 -12.72 3.71 23.25
N HIS A 217 -11.75 4.60 23.48
CA HIS A 217 -10.56 4.33 24.28
C HIS A 217 -10.93 3.84 25.69
N SER A 218 -11.79 4.59 26.40
CA SER A 218 -12.22 4.25 27.77
C SER A 218 -12.92 2.89 27.85
N THR A 219 -13.74 2.52 26.85
CA THR A 219 -14.45 1.24 26.80
C THR A 219 -13.50 0.08 26.48
N LEU A 220 -12.60 0.24 25.52
CA LEU A 220 -11.61 -0.78 25.17
C LEU A 220 -10.58 -1.00 26.29
N VAL A 221 -10.19 0.05 27.01
CA VAL A 221 -9.38 -0.03 28.23
C VAL A 221 -10.12 -0.77 29.34
N ARG A 222 -11.41 -0.49 29.56
CA ARG A 222 -12.24 -1.21 30.54
C ARG A 222 -12.39 -2.70 30.23
N ARG A 223 -12.40 -3.08 28.95
CA ARG A 223 -12.40 -4.49 28.52
C ARG A 223 -11.01 -5.16 28.58
N GLY A 224 -9.96 -4.43 28.96
CA GLY A 224 -8.58 -4.95 29.00
C GLY A 224 -7.93 -5.13 27.63
N ILE A 225 -8.51 -4.56 26.57
CA ILE A 225 -8.07 -4.73 25.17
C ILE A 225 -7.05 -3.65 24.78
N LEU A 226 -7.16 -2.47 25.38
CA LEU A 226 -6.17 -1.39 25.30
C LEU A 226 -5.52 -1.14 26.68
N SER A 227 -4.24 -0.77 26.68
CA SER A 227 -3.60 -0.22 27.89
C SER A 227 -4.19 1.16 28.23
N VAL A 228 -4.25 1.52 29.52
CA VAL A 228 -4.57 2.89 29.96
C VAL A 228 -3.64 3.93 29.32
N SER A 229 -2.38 3.56 29.09
CA SER A 229 -1.35 4.39 28.43
C SER A 229 -1.39 4.39 26.90
N SER A 230 -2.34 3.68 26.27
CA SER A 230 -2.46 3.64 24.81
C SER A 230 -2.76 5.02 24.23
N GLY A 231 -2.17 5.32 23.08
CA GLY A 231 -2.27 6.63 22.45
C GLY A 231 -3.68 6.95 21.94
N LYS A 232 -4.10 8.20 22.10
CA LYS A 232 -5.33 8.76 21.52
C LYS A 232 -4.94 9.89 20.58
N TYR A 233 -4.73 9.57 19.31
CA TYR A 233 -4.21 10.49 18.33
C TYR A 233 -5.32 11.03 17.43
N VAL A 234 -5.26 12.31 17.09
CA VAL A 234 -6.14 12.93 16.10
C VAL A 234 -5.34 13.75 15.10
N GLN A 235 -5.75 13.72 13.83
CA GLN A 235 -5.16 14.53 12.78
C GLN A 235 -6.23 15.13 11.89
N ASP A 236 -6.20 16.46 11.78
CA ASP A 236 -6.95 17.22 10.79
C ASP A 236 -6.06 18.38 10.31
N PRO A 237 -5.73 18.46 9.00
CA PRO A 237 -4.97 19.58 8.45
C PRO A 237 -5.64 20.94 8.71
N GLY A 238 -6.94 20.94 8.99
CA GLY A 238 -7.76 22.10 9.29
C GLY A 238 -7.70 22.62 10.72
N TYR A 239 -7.09 21.93 11.69
CA TYR A 239 -7.01 22.42 13.06
C TYR A 239 -6.28 23.77 13.17
N THR A 240 -6.95 24.70 13.85
CA THR A 240 -6.42 25.96 14.37
C THR A 240 -5.73 25.74 15.72
N GLN A 241 -5.00 26.74 16.24
CA GLN A 241 -4.42 26.62 17.59
C GLN A 241 -5.51 26.44 18.66
N ARG A 242 -6.64 27.16 18.56
CA ARG A 242 -7.80 27.01 19.45
C ARG A 242 -8.35 25.57 19.40
N ASP A 243 -8.42 24.95 18.22
CA ASP A 243 -8.81 23.54 18.10
C ASP A 243 -7.80 22.59 18.79
N LYS A 244 -6.50 22.85 18.64
CA LYS A 244 -5.43 22.07 19.30
C LYS A 244 -5.51 22.16 20.82
N ASP A 245 -5.67 23.37 21.36
CA ASP A 245 -5.73 23.62 22.81
C ASP A 245 -6.96 22.91 23.45
N LEU A 246 -8.11 22.92 22.76
CA LEU A 246 -9.31 22.20 23.17
C LEU A 246 -9.13 20.67 23.12
N THR A 247 -8.49 20.18 22.06
CA THR A 247 -8.19 18.77 21.87
C THR A 247 -7.24 18.24 22.95
N HIS A 248 -6.21 19.01 23.29
CA HIS A 248 -5.33 18.72 24.42
C HIS A 248 -6.08 18.75 25.76
N SER A 249 -6.99 19.70 25.96
CA SER A 249 -7.84 19.77 27.17
C SER A 249 -8.76 18.55 27.30
N ALA A 250 -9.24 17.99 26.18
CA ALA A 250 -9.98 16.72 26.12
C ALA A 250 -9.09 15.46 26.32
N GLY A 251 -7.80 15.63 26.54
CA GLY A 251 -6.84 14.55 26.73
C GLY A 251 -6.56 13.76 25.45
N LEU A 252 -6.67 14.39 24.28
CA LEU A 252 -6.32 13.85 22.97
C LEU A 252 -5.00 14.48 22.49
N THR A 253 -4.22 13.72 21.70
CA THR A 253 -2.94 14.16 21.16
C THR A 253 -3.09 14.53 19.70
N VAL A 254 -2.84 15.78 19.34
CA VAL A 254 -2.85 16.21 17.93
C VAL A 254 -1.56 15.79 17.23
N LEU A 255 -1.68 15.10 16.10
CA LEU A 255 -0.60 14.83 15.16
C LEU A 255 -0.68 15.79 13.97
N ASN A 256 0.47 16.20 13.44
CA ASN A 256 0.55 17.00 12.22
C ASN A 256 0.41 16.08 10.99
N ASP A 257 -0.30 16.54 9.95
CA ASP A 257 -0.38 15.84 8.66
C ASP A 257 1.02 15.65 8.05
N PRO A 258 1.42 14.44 7.59
CA PRO A 258 0.67 13.17 7.51
C PRO A 258 0.97 12.15 8.63
N GLN A 259 1.55 12.55 9.77
CA GLN A 259 2.09 11.64 10.79
C GLN A 259 1.10 10.57 11.27
N ALA A 260 -0.18 10.87 11.45
CA ALA A 260 -1.18 9.87 11.84
C ALA A 260 -1.34 8.75 10.80
N LEU A 261 -1.13 9.01 9.51
CA LEU A 261 -1.11 7.98 8.47
C LEU A 261 0.14 7.08 8.60
N LEU A 262 1.27 7.65 9.02
CA LEU A 262 2.50 6.89 9.27
C LEU A 262 2.39 6.03 10.53
N GLU A 263 1.74 6.56 11.58
CA GLU A 263 1.45 5.87 12.84
C GLU A 263 0.41 4.74 12.71
N LEU A 264 -0.46 4.77 11.70
CA LEU A 264 -1.45 3.70 11.49
C LEU A 264 -0.77 2.36 11.24
N ASP A 265 -1.24 1.32 11.92
CA ASP A 265 -0.79 -0.06 11.78
C ASP A 265 -1.94 -1.02 12.12
N GLU A 266 -1.67 -2.32 12.07
CA GLU A 266 -2.68 -3.35 12.36
C GLU A 266 -3.16 -3.38 13.82
N SER A 267 -2.39 -2.78 14.74
CA SER A 267 -2.75 -2.62 16.15
C SER A 267 -3.53 -1.34 16.44
N SER A 268 -3.89 -0.59 15.40
CA SER A 268 -4.61 0.67 15.50
C SER A 268 -6.12 0.49 15.43
N VAL A 269 -6.85 1.30 16.20
CA VAL A 269 -8.28 1.58 15.99
C VAL A 269 -8.37 2.87 15.19
N LEU A 270 -8.92 2.81 13.97
CA LEU A 270 -9.10 3.97 13.11
C LEU A 270 -10.53 4.53 13.22
N VAL A 271 -10.66 5.84 13.39
CA VAL A 271 -11.92 6.59 13.33
C VAL A 271 -11.85 7.64 12.21
N SER A 272 -12.78 7.61 11.25
CA SER A 272 -12.81 8.55 10.12
C SER A 272 -14.24 8.78 9.63
N ILE A 273 -14.88 9.85 10.06
CA ILE A 273 -16.30 10.14 9.79
C ILE A 273 -16.41 11.37 8.88
N ASN A 274 -16.78 11.15 7.61
CA ASN A 274 -16.86 12.19 6.57
C ASN A 274 -15.55 13.00 6.43
N ALA A 275 -14.43 12.29 6.34
CA ALA A 275 -13.11 12.88 6.08
C ALA A 275 -12.97 13.27 4.59
N ASP A 276 -12.34 14.41 4.33
CA ASP A 276 -12.05 14.96 2.99
C ASP A 276 -10.76 14.35 2.37
N ILE A 277 -10.49 13.07 2.70
CA ILE A 277 -9.34 12.29 2.24
C ILE A 277 -9.76 10.84 1.96
N PRO A 278 -9.14 10.12 1.00
CA PRO A 278 -9.55 8.78 0.59
C PRO A 278 -9.02 7.71 1.57
N VAL A 279 -9.51 7.75 2.83
CA VAL A 279 -9.04 6.88 3.91
C VAL A 279 -9.11 5.40 3.53
N GLY A 280 -10.18 4.99 2.84
CA GLY A 280 -10.34 3.61 2.36
C GLY A 280 -9.21 3.14 1.43
N ASP A 281 -8.80 3.97 0.47
CA ASP A 281 -7.71 3.68 -0.47
C ASP A 281 -6.35 3.71 0.26
N ILE A 282 -6.14 4.71 1.13
CA ILE A 282 -4.90 4.85 1.90
C ILE A 282 -4.66 3.62 2.78
N VAL A 283 -5.65 3.20 3.58
CA VAL A 283 -5.50 2.00 4.45
C VAL A 283 -5.55 0.69 3.67
N ALA A 284 -6.20 0.66 2.50
CA ALA A 284 -6.11 -0.47 1.61
C ALA A 284 -4.67 -0.80 1.19
N ASP A 285 -3.82 0.22 1.04
CA ASP A 285 -2.43 0.10 0.61
C ASP A 285 -1.41 0.05 1.77
N ILE A 286 -1.55 0.92 2.80
CA ILE A 286 -0.46 1.13 3.78
C ILE A 286 -0.55 0.26 5.05
N CYS A 287 -1.76 -0.11 5.49
CA CYS A 287 -1.99 -0.99 6.64
C CYS A 287 -3.49 -1.25 6.84
N ARG A 288 -3.89 -2.44 7.30
CA ARG A 288 -5.28 -2.73 7.68
C ARG A 288 -5.46 -2.61 9.21
N PRO A 289 -6.06 -1.51 9.73
CA PRO A 289 -6.24 -1.34 11.17
C PRO A 289 -7.14 -2.43 11.74
N GLY A 290 -6.87 -2.86 12.98
CA GLY A 290 -7.62 -3.92 13.64
C GLY A 290 -9.10 -3.58 13.83
N ILE A 291 -9.43 -2.29 13.98
CA ILE A 291 -10.80 -1.78 13.94
C ILE A 291 -10.85 -0.54 13.05
N ILE A 292 -11.87 -0.45 12.21
CA ILE A 292 -12.18 0.75 11.42
C ILE A 292 -13.61 1.19 11.75
N ILE A 293 -13.77 2.47 12.08
CA ILE A 293 -15.05 3.14 12.31
C ILE A 293 -15.13 4.29 11.31
N TRP A 294 -15.93 4.10 10.27
CA TRP A 294 -16.20 5.11 9.24
C TRP A 294 -17.71 5.34 9.07
N ALA A 295 -18.07 6.40 8.35
CA ALA A 295 -19.43 6.53 7.85
C ALA A 295 -19.67 5.47 6.76
N ASP A 296 -20.84 4.84 6.78
CA ASP A 296 -21.24 3.95 5.68
C ASP A 296 -21.45 4.76 4.39
N ARG A 297 -21.25 4.14 3.23
CA ARG A 297 -21.60 4.77 1.95
C ARG A 297 -23.13 4.82 1.82
N PRO A 298 -23.70 5.81 1.11
CA PRO A 298 -25.15 5.97 1.00
C PRO A 298 -25.85 4.68 0.53
N GLU A 299 -27.01 4.40 1.13
CA GLU A 299 -27.74 3.11 1.16
C GLU A 299 -28.26 2.55 -0.18
N ASP A 300 -27.84 3.10 -1.33
CA ASP A 300 -28.39 2.76 -2.66
C ASP A 300 -27.88 1.41 -3.23
N LEU A 301 -27.08 0.63 -2.48
CA LEU A 301 -26.61 -0.69 -2.90
C LEU A 301 -27.15 -1.83 -2.02
N PRO A 302 -27.93 -2.79 -2.57
CA PRO A 302 -28.53 -3.88 -1.80
C PRO A 302 -27.53 -4.71 -0.95
N PRO A 303 -27.90 -5.14 0.28
CA PRO A 303 -26.99 -5.79 1.22
C PRO A 303 -26.17 -7.00 0.72
N PRO A 304 -26.67 -7.92 -0.13
CA PRO A 304 -25.81 -9.00 -0.65
C PRO A 304 -24.71 -8.48 -1.58
N LEU A 305 -24.90 -7.34 -2.26
CA LEU A 305 -23.92 -6.80 -3.21
C LEU A 305 -22.71 -6.17 -2.52
N GLY A 306 -22.85 -5.62 -1.30
CA GLY A 306 -21.73 -5.11 -0.52
C GLY A 306 -20.74 -6.22 -0.14
N ALA A 307 -21.24 -7.32 0.44
CA ALA A 307 -20.41 -8.47 0.80
C ALA A 307 -19.79 -9.18 -0.42
N ILE A 308 -20.51 -9.25 -1.55
CA ILE A 308 -19.98 -9.72 -2.83
C ILE A 308 -18.88 -8.77 -3.36
N LEU A 309 -19.05 -7.46 -3.20
CA LEU A 309 -18.04 -6.47 -3.58
C LEU A 309 -16.78 -6.62 -2.73
N ASP A 310 -16.90 -6.83 -1.42
CA ASP A 310 -15.75 -7.06 -0.53
C ASP A 310 -15.02 -8.36 -0.85
N LEU A 311 -15.75 -9.45 -1.13
CA LEU A 311 -15.17 -10.73 -1.61
C LEU A 311 -14.43 -10.56 -2.94
N LYS A 312 -15.02 -9.83 -3.90
CA LYS A 312 -14.38 -9.52 -5.19
C LYS A 312 -13.14 -8.65 -4.99
N LEU A 313 -13.21 -7.62 -4.15
CA LEU A 313 -12.10 -6.73 -3.83
C LEU A 313 -10.97 -7.46 -3.08
N GLN A 314 -11.27 -8.46 -2.26
CA GLN A 314 -10.25 -9.35 -1.69
C GLN A 314 -9.64 -10.30 -2.73
N ARG A 315 -10.46 -10.93 -3.59
CA ARG A 315 -9.99 -11.79 -4.70
C ARG A 315 -9.07 -11.03 -5.64
N ASP A 316 -9.48 -9.84 -6.07
CA ASP A 316 -8.73 -8.99 -6.99
C ASP A 316 -7.39 -8.60 -6.37
N LYS A 317 -7.38 -8.29 -5.06
CA LYS A 317 -6.14 -8.09 -4.28
C LYS A 317 -5.28 -9.35 -4.20
N LEU A 318 -5.83 -10.55 -4.01
CA LEU A 318 -5.03 -11.78 -4.02
C LEU A 318 -4.38 -12.04 -5.39
N HIS A 319 -5.09 -11.81 -6.50
CA HIS A 319 -4.48 -11.86 -7.85
C HIS A 319 -3.36 -10.84 -8.02
N GLN A 320 -3.51 -9.64 -7.45
CA GLN A 320 -2.47 -8.61 -7.44
C GLN A 320 -1.20 -9.09 -6.71
N TYR A 321 -1.33 -9.72 -5.53
CA TYR A 321 -0.15 -10.32 -4.86
C TYR A 321 0.43 -11.49 -5.63
N GLN A 322 -0.40 -12.38 -6.18
CA GLN A 322 0.05 -13.52 -7.00
C GLN A 322 0.99 -13.05 -8.12
N ARG A 323 0.59 -12.02 -8.89
CA ARG A 323 1.44 -11.40 -9.93
C ARG A 323 2.71 -10.77 -9.37
N ARG A 324 2.61 -10.08 -8.22
CA ARG A 324 3.76 -9.42 -7.58
C ARG A 324 4.78 -10.43 -7.04
N ILE A 325 4.33 -11.57 -6.50
CA ILE A 325 5.22 -12.64 -6.04
C ILE A 325 6.00 -13.21 -7.21
N VAL A 326 5.36 -13.55 -8.34
CA VAL A 326 6.05 -14.05 -9.54
C VAL A 326 7.18 -13.11 -10.00
N ILE A 327 6.88 -11.80 -10.07
CA ILE A 327 7.88 -10.79 -10.46
C ILE A 327 9.05 -10.67 -9.45
N LEU A 328 8.81 -10.93 -8.15
CA LEU A 328 9.89 -10.97 -7.16
C LEU A 328 10.68 -12.28 -7.22
N THR A 329 10.04 -13.43 -7.39
CA THR A 329 10.73 -14.71 -7.51
C THR A 329 11.63 -14.76 -8.75
N ASP A 330 11.19 -14.18 -9.88
CA ASP A 330 12.02 -14.04 -11.08
C ASP A 330 13.30 -13.24 -10.78
N LYS A 331 13.17 -12.07 -10.13
CA LYS A 331 14.30 -11.24 -9.71
C LYS A 331 15.21 -11.93 -8.69
N GLU A 332 14.65 -12.71 -7.78
CA GLU A 332 15.44 -13.50 -6.82
C GLU A 332 16.21 -14.63 -7.52
N THR A 333 15.69 -15.24 -8.60
CA THR A 333 16.50 -16.14 -9.45
C THR A 333 17.63 -15.41 -10.17
N ASP A 334 17.37 -14.22 -10.72
CA ASP A 334 18.40 -13.42 -11.40
C ASP A 334 19.53 -13.03 -10.43
N ILE A 335 19.19 -12.65 -9.19
CA ILE A 335 20.16 -12.34 -8.13
C ILE A 335 20.91 -13.60 -7.68
N ALA A 336 20.23 -14.75 -7.53
CA ALA A 336 20.90 -16.00 -7.24
C ALA A 336 21.94 -16.36 -8.32
N ARG A 337 21.61 -16.18 -9.61
CA ARG A 337 22.56 -16.37 -10.72
C ARG A 337 23.73 -15.37 -10.67
N GLN A 338 23.47 -14.10 -10.35
CA GLN A 338 24.52 -13.08 -10.21
C GLN A 338 25.47 -13.37 -9.03
N MET A 339 24.93 -13.78 -7.87
CA MET A 339 25.73 -14.11 -6.67
C MET A 339 26.55 -15.40 -6.89
N LEU A 340 26.01 -16.38 -7.61
CA LEU A 340 26.76 -17.56 -8.07
C LEU A 340 27.90 -17.18 -9.02
N ALA A 341 27.67 -16.30 -9.99
CA ALA A 341 28.71 -15.79 -10.88
C ALA A 341 29.80 -14.99 -10.14
N ALA A 342 29.46 -14.33 -9.03
CA ALA A 342 30.40 -13.67 -8.13
C ALA A 342 31.11 -14.63 -7.14
N GLY A 343 30.73 -15.91 -7.10
CA GLY A 343 31.29 -16.92 -6.20
C GLY A 343 30.76 -16.90 -4.76
N ASP A 344 29.77 -16.06 -4.44
CA ASP A 344 29.16 -16.02 -3.10
C ASP A 344 28.00 -17.02 -2.97
N LYS A 345 28.38 -18.29 -2.76
CA LYS A 345 27.43 -19.39 -2.52
C LYS A 345 26.52 -19.16 -1.31
N LYS A 346 26.94 -18.36 -0.31
CA LYS A 346 26.11 -18.11 0.89
C LYS A 346 24.98 -17.13 0.60
N ARG A 347 25.27 -16.05 -0.13
CA ARG A 347 24.23 -15.10 -0.57
C ARG A 347 23.29 -15.71 -1.60
N ALA A 348 23.80 -16.52 -2.53
CA ALA A 348 22.96 -17.28 -3.46
C ALA A 348 21.96 -18.21 -2.74
N LEU A 349 22.45 -18.99 -1.76
CA LEU A 349 21.62 -19.90 -0.97
C LEU A 349 20.56 -19.14 -0.14
N LEU A 350 20.89 -17.98 0.43
CA LEU A 350 19.92 -17.12 1.13
C LEU A 350 18.82 -16.60 0.19
N ALA A 351 19.18 -16.18 -1.04
CA ALA A 351 18.21 -15.74 -2.04
C ALA A 351 17.26 -16.88 -2.47
N LEU A 352 17.78 -18.10 -2.67
CA LEU A 352 16.94 -19.26 -3.03
C LEU A 352 16.04 -19.72 -1.87
N ARG A 353 16.50 -19.65 -0.61
CA ARG A 353 15.64 -19.88 0.56
C ARG A 353 14.47 -18.90 0.61
N ARG A 354 14.74 -17.62 0.31
CA ARG A 354 13.71 -16.57 0.25
C ARG A 354 12.70 -16.83 -0.88
N LYS A 355 13.19 -17.18 -2.08
CA LYS A 355 12.35 -17.60 -3.22
C LYS A 355 11.45 -18.77 -2.85
N LYS A 356 11.99 -19.83 -2.26
CA LYS A 356 11.22 -21.03 -1.88
C LYS A 356 10.10 -20.70 -0.89
N TYR A 357 10.39 -19.83 0.08
CA TYR A 357 9.40 -19.36 1.04
C TYR A 357 8.29 -18.52 0.37
N GLN A 358 8.63 -17.70 -0.64
CA GLN A 358 7.66 -16.97 -1.46
C GLN A 358 6.80 -17.90 -2.34
N GLU A 359 7.37 -18.97 -2.90
CA GLU A 359 6.63 -20.00 -3.64
C GLU A 359 5.60 -20.71 -2.75
N GLN A 360 5.96 -21.07 -1.51
CA GLN A 360 5.01 -21.61 -0.54
C GLN A 360 3.88 -20.64 -0.20
N LEU A 361 4.21 -19.35 -0.11
CA LEU A 361 3.25 -18.29 0.19
C LEU A 361 2.29 -18.06 -0.99
N LEU A 362 2.78 -18.19 -2.23
CA LEU A 362 1.97 -18.21 -3.45
C LEU A 362 1.05 -19.44 -3.47
N ALA A 363 1.54 -20.64 -3.16
CA ALA A 363 0.70 -21.84 -3.08
C ALA A 363 -0.43 -21.72 -2.04
N LYS A 364 -0.16 -21.09 -0.88
CA LYS A 364 -1.21 -20.73 0.11
C LYS A 364 -2.20 -19.69 -0.43
N THR A 365 -1.70 -18.71 -1.20
CA THR A 365 -2.52 -17.68 -1.87
C THR A 365 -3.50 -18.32 -2.85
N ASP A 366 -3.03 -19.22 -3.70
CA ASP A 366 -3.84 -19.89 -4.72
C ASP A 366 -4.94 -20.77 -4.10
N ALA A 367 -4.61 -21.50 -3.03
CA ALA A 367 -5.58 -22.30 -2.28
C ALA A 367 -6.71 -21.42 -1.68
N GLN A 368 -6.37 -20.24 -1.16
CA GLN A 368 -7.38 -19.30 -0.67
C GLN A 368 -8.16 -18.60 -1.78
N LEU A 369 -7.53 -18.32 -2.92
CA LEU A 369 -8.20 -17.70 -4.05
C LEU A 369 -9.27 -18.65 -4.60
N ALA A 370 -8.96 -19.94 -4.70
CA ALA A 370 -9.95 -20.98 -5.04
C ALA A 370 -11.11 -21.03 -4.02
N GLN A 371 -10.82 -20.92 -2.71
CA GLN A 371 -11.84 -20.85 -1.66
C GLN A 371 -12.74 -19.60 -1.77
N LEU A 372 -12.17 -18.42 -2.06
CA LEU A 372 -12.91 -17.17 -2.25
C LEU A 372 -13.72 -17.15 -3.54
N GLU A 373 -13.22 -17.75 -4.63
CA GLU A 373 -14.00 -17.96 -5.83
C GLU A 373 -15.17 -18.93 -5.59
N GLN A 374 -14.96 -20.03 -4.86
CA GLN A 374 -16.02 -20.97 -4.50
C GLN A 374 -17.09 -20.29 -3.63
N LEU A 375 -16.68 -19.47 -2.65
CA LEU A 375 -17.61 -18.64 -1.87
C LEU A 375 -18.37 -17.67 -2.78
N THR A 376 -17.68 -16.93 -3.65
CA THR A 376 -18.31 -15.96 -4.57
C THR A 376 -19.35 -16.62 -5.48
N ARG A 377 -19.07 -17.82 -6.02
CA ARG A 377 -20.01 -18.60 -6.85
C ARG A 377 -21.21 -19.12 -6.05
N ASN A 378 -21.04 -19.47 -4.78
CA ASN A 378 -22.11 -20.00 -3.93
C ASN A 378 -23.03 -18.91 -3.34
N VAL A 379 -22.58 -17.66 -3.28
CA VAL A 379 -23.32 -16.53 -2.68
C VAL A 379 -24.48 -16.03 -3.56
N GLU A 380 -24.57 -16.41 -4.84
CA GLU A 380 -25.70 -16.06 -5.73
C GLU A 380 -27.06 -16.63 -5.28
N PHE A 381 -27.11 -17.55 -4.30
CA PHE A 381 -28.35 -18.22 -3.87
C PHE A 381 -28.66 -18.23 -2.36
N ALA A 382 -27.83 -17.69 -1.46
CA ALA A 382 -28.04 -17.90 -0.02
C ALA A 382 -27.62 -16.74 0.91
N LEU A 383 -28.48 -16.47 1.91
CA LEU A 383 -28.19 -15.58 3.05
C LEU A 383 -27.16 -16.19 4.02
N ILE A 384 -25.89 -16.27 3.62
CA ILE A 384 -24.81 -16.86 4.44
C ILE A 384 -23.82 -15.78 4.89
N GLN A 385 -24.27 -14.87 5.75
CA GLN A 385 -23.40 -13.81 6.31
C GLN A 385 -22.22 -14.39 7.13
N LYS A 386 -22.40 -15.54 7.80
CA LYS A 386 -21.39 -16.12 8.70
C LYS A 386 -20.17 -16.66 7.96
N ASP A 387 -20.38 -17.46 6.92
CA ASP A 387 -19.28 -18.12 6.20
C ASP A 387 -18.53 -17.12 5.30
N ILE A 388 -19.21 -16.07 4.83
CA ILE A 388 -18.57 -14.93 4.16
C ILE A 388 -17.61 -14.22 5.12
N VAL A 389 -18.05 -13.88 6.34
CA VAL A 389 -17.17 -13.24 7.34
C VAL A 389 -15.98 -14.13 7.69
N PHE A 390 -16.18 -15.43 7.83
CA PHE A 390 -15.08 -16.38 8.08
C PHE A 390 -14.10 -16.48 6.89
N GLY A 391 -14.61 -16.52 5.65
CA GLY A 391 -13.80 -16.48 4.44
C GLY A 391 -13.00 -15.19 4.29
N LEU A 392 -13.62 -14.03 4.52
CA LEU A 392 -12.98 -12.72 4.52
C LEU A 392 -11.91 -12.61 5.62
N GLN A 393 -12.11 -13.24 6.78
CA GLN A 393 -11.12 -13.30 7.88
C GLN A 393 -9.92 -14.17 7.51
N GLN A 394 -10.15 -15.38 6.96
CA GLN A 394 -9.06 -16.26 6.51
C GLN A 394 -8.27 -15.63 5.36
N GLY A 395 -8.96 -15.05 4.37
CA GLY A 395 -8.38 -14.25 3.30
C GLY A 395 -7.50 -13.12 3.84
N THR A 396 -8.04 -12.33 4.79
CA THR A 396 -7.29 -11.24 5.43
C THR A 396 -6.06 -11.73 6.20
N ARG A 397 -6.10 -12.92 6.82
CA ARG A 397 -4.94 -13.46 7.55
C ARG A 397 -3.76 -13.78 6.64
N VAL A 398 -4.00 -14.50 5.55
CA VAL A 398 -2.91 -14.82 4.60
C VAL A 398 -2.50 -13.57 3.81
N LEU A 399 -3.43 -12.64 3.52
CA LEU A 399 -3.09 -11.30 3.02
C LEU A 399 -2.10 -10.56 3.95
N LYS A 400 -2.23 -10.67 5.28
CA LYS A 400 -1.26 -10.11 6.24
C LYS A 400 0.08 -10.84 6.21
N GLU A 401 0.06 -12.18 6.19
CA GLU A 401 1.27 -13.00 6.08
C GLU A 401 2.02 -12.69 4.76
N ILE A 402 1.32 -12.44 3.65
CA ILE A 402 1.90 -11.94 2.39
C ILE A 402 2.45 -10.52 2.56
N HIS A 403 1.68 -9.59 3.13
CA HIS A 403 2.07 -8.18 3.22
C HIS A 403 3.35 -7.95 4.03
N ALA A 404 3.51 -8.68 5.14
CA ALA A 404 4.67 -8.55 6.02
C ALA A 404 5.98 -8.97 5.32
N GLU A 405 5.92 -10.02 4.48
CA GLU A 405 7.09 -10.59 3.79
C GLU A 405 7.43 -9.83 2.49
N MET A 406 6.40 -9.27 1.83
CA MET A 406 6.48 -8.65 0.50
C MET A 406 6.91 -7.17 0.50
N GLY A 407 7.79 -6.78 1.42
CA GLY A 407 8.22 -5.40 1.78
C GLY A 407 8.78 -4.47 0.67
N GLY A 408 8.62 -4.82 -0.60
CA GLY A 408 8.93 -3.98 -1.75
C GLY A 408 10.16 -4.44 -2.52
N ILE A 409 10.37 -3.84 -3.70
CA ILE A 409 11.61 -4.02 -4.48
C ILE A 409 12.82 -3.51 -3.67
N ASP A 410 12.61 -2.52 -2.81
CA ASP A 410 13.56 -1.99 -1.83
C ASP A 410 14.19 -3.08 -0.92
N HIS A 411 13.44 -4.16 -0.60
CA HIS A 411 13.97 -5.27 0.19
C HIS A 411 14.84 -6.24 -0.63
N VAL A 412 14.74 -6.20 -1.95
CA VAL A 412 15.57 -6.95 -2.89
C VAL A 412 16.86 -6.17 -3.17
N GLU A 413 16.76 -4.85 -3.39
CA GLU A 413 17.91 -3.96 -3.57
C GLU A 413 18.81 -3.90 -2.32
N LYS A 414 18.21 -3.82 -1.12
CA LYS A 414 18.96 -3.93 0.15
C LYS A 414 19.70 -5.26 0.30
N LEU A 415 19.25 -6.34 -0.34
CA LEU A 415 19.94 -7.63 -0.26
C LEU A 415 21.23 -7.67 -1.12
N MET A 416 21.32 -6.82 -2.14
CA MET A 416 22.53 -6.63 -2.97
C MET A 416 23.53 -5.62 -2.35
N GLY A 417 23.11 -4.84 -1.37
CA GLY A 417 23.95 -3.84 -0.72
C GLY A 417 25.11 -4.43 0.09
N GLU A 418 26.25 -3.73 0.09
CA GLU A 418 27.42 -4.04 0.93
C GLU A 418 27.48 -3.16 2.20
N THR A 419 26.45 -2.36 2.45
CA THR A 419 26.36 -1.45 3.61
C THR A 419 26.09 -2.22 4.91
N ALA A 420 26.41 -1.59 6.05
CA ALA A 420 26.13 -2.18 7.36
C ALA A 420 24.63 -2.52 7.55
N ASP A 421 23.74 -1.67 7.02
CA ASP A 421 22.29 -1.88 7.06
C ASP A 421 21.86 -3.10 6.23
N ALA A 422 22.49 -3.33 5.07
CA ALA A 422 22.26 -4.51 4.24
C ALA A 422 22.71 -5.80 4.94
N ILE A 423 23.83 -5.77 5.65
CA ILE A 423 24.35 -6.91 6.43
C ILE A 423 23.44 -7.21 7.64
N ALA A 424 22.94 -6.17 8.31
CA ALA A 424 21.96 -6.33 9.40
C ALA A 424 20.66 -6.96 8.88
N TYR A 425 20.15 -6.45 7.75
CA TYR A 425 18.94 -6.97 7.10
C TYR A 425 19.11 -8.41 6.58
N GLN A 426 20.24 -8.76 5.98
CA GLN A 426 20.57 -10.15 5.59
C GLN A 426 20.51 -11.11 6.78
N LYS A 427 20.99 -10.68 7.96
CA LYS A 427 20.95 -11.49 9.18
C LYS A 427 19.52 -11.64 9.73
N GLU A 428 18.75 -10.56 9.79
CA GLU A 428 17.35 -10.57 10.21
C GLU A 428 16.50 -11.52 9.35
N VAL A 429 16.66 -11.46 8.03
CA VAL A 429 16.00 -12.38 7.08
C VAL A 429 16.43 -13.83 7.30
N SER A 430 17.73 -14.09 7.53
CA SER A 430 18.23 -15.45 7.81
C SER A 430 17.64 -16.03 9.11
N ASP A 431 17.60 -15.23 10.18
CA ASP A 431 17.05 -15.64 11.48
C ASP A 431 15.52 -15.87 11.40
N MET A 432 14.81 -15.07 10.58
CA MET A 432 13.38 -15.22 10.31
C MET A 432 13.04 -16.48 9.50
N LEU A 433 13.79 -16.76 8.43
CA LEU A 433 13.55 -17.93 7.56
C LEU A 433 13.89 -19.24 8.27
N GLY A 434 14.91 -19.25 9.13
CA GLY A 434 15.33 -20.44 9.90
C GLY A 434 14.28 -20.99 10.88
N GLY A 435 13.20 -20.24 11.15
CA GLY A 435 12.05 -20.70 11.94
C GLY A 435 10.80 -21.06 11.11
N ARG A 436 10.85 -20.95 9.78
CA ARG A 436 9.65 -21.06 8.91
C ARG A 436 9.79 -22.00 7.70
N ILE A 437 11.01 -22.27 7.25
CA ILE A 437 11.33 -23.24 6.18
C ILE A 437 11.43 -24.64 6.81
N THR A 438 10.94 -25.69 6.13
CA THR A 438 11.09 -27.08 6.60
C THR A 438 12.38 -27.71 6.07
N ASN A 439 12.87 -28.78 6.71
CA ASN A 439 14.06 -29.49 6.22
C ASN A 439 13.93 -29.97 4.76
N GLN A 440 12.71 -30.36 4.34
CA GLN A 440 12.45 -30.75 2.95
C GLN A 440 12.62 -29.55 1.99
N ASP A 441 12.22 -28.35 2.40
CA ASP A 441 12.42 -27.14 1.61
C ASP A 441 13.89 -26.73 1.56
N GLU A 442 14.68 -27.00 2.62
CA GLU A 442 16.13 -26.82 2.60
C GLU A 442 16.80 -27.77 1.59
N ASP A 443 16.43 -29.05 1.57
CA ASP A 443 16.89 -30.03 0.58
C ASP A 443 16.55 -29.57 -0.86
N GLU A 444 15.30 -29.14 -1.10
CA GLU A 444 14.85 -28.64 -2.41
C GLU A 444 15.59 -27.36 -2.86
N VAL A 445 15.98 -26.50 -1.93
CA VAL A 445 16.82 -25.31 -2.21
C VAL A 445 18.27 -25.68 -2.51
N GLU A 446 18.83 -26.70 -1.85
CA GLU A 446 20.16 -27.20 -2.16
C GLU A 446 20.22 -27.87 -3.55
N ASP A 447 19.16 -28.57 -3.96
CA ASP A 447 19.01 -29.13 -5.31
C ASP A 447 18.84 -28.04 -6.39
N GLU A 448 18.08 -26.96 -6.12
CA GLU A 448 17.99 -25.80 -7.02
C GLU A 448 19.35 -25.10 -7.16
N LEU A 449 20.07 -24.89 -6.04
CA LEU A 449 21.41 -24.31 -6.04
C LEU A 449 22.40 -25.17 -6.84
N ALA A 450 22.39 -26.48 -6.64
CA ALA A 450 23.22 -27.42 -7.38
C ALA A 450 22.87 -27.47 -8.88
N SER A 451 21.63 -27.18 -9.24
CA SER A 451 21.19 -27.11 -10.64
C SER A 451 21.64 -25.79 -11.30
N LEU A 452 21.47 -24.66 -10.63
CA LEU A 452 21.97 -23.36 -11.10
C LEU A 452 23.51 -23.32 -11.17
N GLU A 453 24.21 -23.99 -10.26
CA GLU A 453 25.67 -24.17 -10.34
C GLU A 453 26.10 -24.98 -11.57
N ARG A 454 25.31 -25.96 -12.02
CA ARG A 454 25.57 -26.72 -13.26
C ARG A 454 25.25 -25.90 -14.52
N GLU A 455 24.21 -25.07 -14.49
CA GLU A 455 23.86 -24.18 -15.60
C GLU A 455 24.91 -23.09 -15.81
N ILE A 456 25.42 -22.48 -14.72
CA ILE A 456 26.40 -21.38 -14.78
C ILE A 456 27.81 -21.88 -15.10
N ASN A 457 28.25 -22.99 -14.51
CA ASN A 457 29.60 -23.52 -14.75
C ASN A 457 29.69 -24.47 -15.96
N GLY A 458 28.55 -24.90 -16.52
CA GLY A 458 28.50 -25.95 -17.52
C GLY A 458 28.97 -27.32 -16.99
N PRO A 459 29.11 -28.34 -17.87
CA PRO A 459 29.64 -29.63 -17.47
C PRO A 459 31.12 -29.50 -17.11
N GLY A 460 31.41 -29.57 -15.81
CA GLY A 460 32.77 -29.75 -15.29
C GLY A 460 33.47 -30.95 -15.98
N PRO A 461 34.81 -30.93 -16.10
CA PRO A 461 35.54 -31.79 -17.03
C PRO A 461 35.26 -33.27 -16.77
N LEU A 462 34.72 -33.95 -17.79
CA LEU A 462 34.63 -35.41 -17.83
C LEU A 462 36.02 -36.00 -17.52
N PRO A 463 36.12 -37.07 -16.71
CA PRO A 463 37.40 -37.63 -16.34
C PRO A 463 38.16 -38.07 -17.59
N ALA A 464 39.41 -37.60 -17.72
CA ALA A 464 40.22 -37.83 -18.90
C ALA A 464 40.51 -39.33 -19.06
N VAL A 465 39.83 -39.97 -20.02
CA VAL A 465 40.16 -41.32 -20.48
C VAL A 465 41.58 -41.27 -21.06
N PRO A 466 42.56 -42.07 -20.58
CA PRO A 466 43.95 -41.91 -20.98
C PRO A 466 44.18 -42.19 -22.48
N ILE A 467 44.50 -41.13 -23.24
CA ILE A 467 44.91 -41.25 -24.64
C ILE A 467 46.38 -41.70 -24.69
N THR A 468 46.62 -42.99 -24.49
CA THR A 468 47.95 -43.58 -24.70
C THR A 468 48.11 -43.98 -26.16
N LYS A 469 48.75 -43.12 -26.97
CA LYS A 469 49.08 -43.41 -28.36
C LYS A 469 50.56 -43.75 -28.54
N LEU A 470 50.80 -44.79 -29.34
CA LEU A 470 52.06 -45.22 -29.95
C LEU A 470 53.04 -46.01 -29.07
N SER A 471 53.15 -47.31 -29.39
CA SER A 471 54.40 -47.84 -29.98
C SER A 471 54.07 -49.07 -30.84
N VAL A 472 54.55 -49.09 -32.09
CA VAL A 472 54.40 -50.22 -33.02
C VAL A 472 55.66 -51.08 -32.96
N PRO A 473 55.56 -52.40 -32.76
CA PRO A 473 56.60 -53.33 -33.17
C PRO A 473 56.23 -54.05 -34.48
N ASN A 474 57.25 -54.34 -35.27
CA ASN A 474 57.12 -54.92 -36.61
C ASN A 474 57.03 -56.46 -36.57
N THR A 475 56.20 -57.02 -37.46
CA THR A 475 56.36 -58.32 -38.16
C THR A 475 56.68 -59.62 -37.37
N ALA A 476 55.72 -60.56 -37.32
CA ALA A 476 55.95 -62.01 -37.55
C ALA A 476 54.65 -62.85 -37.69
N VAL A 477 54.43 -63.38 -38.90
CA VAL A 477 53.79 -64.65 -39.36
C VAL A 477 52.92 -65.52 -38.41
N GLY A 478 51.77 -66.01 -38.94
CA GLY A 478 50.98 -67.16 -38.42
C GLY A 478 49.46 -66.94 -38.53
N GLU A 479 48.80 -67.05 -39.69
CA GLU A 479 48.42 -68.27 -40.44
C GLU A 479 47.20 -69.04 -39.87
N GLN A 480 45.97 -68.73 -40.35
CA GLN A 480 44.97 -69.67 -40.92
C GLN A 480 43.63 -68.97 -41.28
N GLU A 481 42.89 -69.54 -42.25
CA GLU A 481 41.79 -68.92 -43.03
C GLU A 481 40.41 -69.64 -42.82
N PRO A 482 39.27 -69.35 -43.53
CA PRO A 482 37.92 -69.33 -42.94
C PRO A 482 36.97 -70.42 -43.54
N PRO A 483 35.64 -70.39 -43.28
CA PRO A 483 34.69 -69.54 -44.03
C PRO A 483 33.58 -68.94 -43.08
N ASP A 484 32.36 -68.51 -43.44
CA ASP A 484 31.58 -68.59 -44.69
C ASP A 484 30.51 -67.47 -44.83
N ARG A 485 30.30 -67.03 -46.09
CA ARG A 485 29.09 -66.49 -46.79
C ARG A 485 28.17 -65.40 -46.17
N GLN A 486 28.03 -64.25 -46.86
CA GLN A 486 26.96 -63.83 -47.82
C GLN A 486 25.62 -63.48 -47.14
N GLU A 487 24.79 -62.52 -47.54
CA GLU A 487 24.76 -61.45 -48.57
C GLU A 487 23.89 -60.32 -47.95
N GLU A 488 23.68 -59.09 -48.46
CA GLU A 488 23.42 -58.63 -49.82
C GLU A 488 23.58 -57.08 -49.90
N ARG A 489 23.65 -56.50 -51.11
CA ARG A 489 23.70 -55.04 -51.36
C ARG A 489 22.30 -54.55 -51.75
N ARG A 490 21.91 -53.26 -51.69
CA ARG A 490 22.15 -52.18 -52.70
C ARG A 490 21.19 -50.97 -52.42
N PRO A 491 21.14 -49.84 -53.17
CA PRO A 491 21.50 -48.56 -52.56
C PRO A 491 20.49 -47.39 -52.73
N GLU A 492 20.87 -46.25 -52.14
CA GLU A 492 20.64 -44.84 -52.57
C GLU A 492 19.47 -44.48 -53.50
N ARG A 493 18.69 -43.46 -53.09
CA ARG A 493 18.32 -42.36 -53.99
C ARG A 493 18.11 -41.03 -53.26
N GLN A 494 18.81 -40.00 -53.73
CA GLN A 494 18.52 -38.61 -53.41
C GLN A 494 17.23 -38.16 -54.09
N ALA A 495 16.45 -37.29 -53.45
CA ALA A 495 15.64 -36.28 -54.11
C ALA A 495 15.49 -35.07 -53.17
N MET A 496 15.95 -33.91 -53.63
CA MET A 496 15.80 -32.63 -52.95
C MET A 496 14.71 -31.81 -53.69
N LEU A 497 14.19 -30.77 -53.02
CA LEU A 497 13.51 -29.58 -53.54
C LEU A 497 11.97 -29.55 -53.76
N ALA A 498 11.42 -28.47 -53.17
CA ALA A 498 10.32 -27.60 -53.62
C ALA A 498 8.89 -28.19 -53.75
N SER A 499 7.90 -27.66 -53.05
CA SER A 499 7.56 -26.22 -52.96
C SER A 499 6.93 -25.82 -51.62
#